data_AF-A0A3B9VJR1-F1
#
_entry.id   AF-A0A3B9VJR1-F1
#
_cell.length_a   1.000
_cell.length_b   1.000
_cell.length_c   1.000
_cell.angle_alpha   90.00
_cell.angle_beta   90.00
_cell.angle_gamma   90.00
#
_symmetry.space_group_name_H-M   'P 1'
#
loop_
_entity.id
_entity.type
_entity.pdbx_description
1 polymer ?
#
loop_
_entity_poly.entity_id
_entity_poly.type
_entity_poly.pdbx_seq_one_letter_code
_entity_poly.pdbx_strand_id
1 'polypeptide(L)'
;GDLGKALEITASSDRTWLIDPALIEEIVDLVDGYIYLDQEGEDIEVAPFDLANDWLLKLQSLTRDNRVVAITYGAPSQSFMERLAPGELSRYNSLSKLRLESLLNREVIAPGKSSVEGEPALVAKNAYTALRKSIKITNSVITSKDVEDLRLGLAKTLNPELSKGSAFLISKSYSAAIKEADNKVRISPGNYTITTKNYDLPVTIINDFTQPVSLDLIITTTNSRVLVDDVPRITIDGQSQVQIEVPIEVIASGDTSLRLQLYTPKKDLIGLEQRIPLRLAVISPVTTWLTTGMAIILLLAAIVQSVRRVKSRRGK
;
A
#
# COMPACT_ATOMS: atom_id res chain seq x y z
N GLY A 1 -29.29 24.46 12.37
CA GLY A 1 -28.03 24.77 11.65
C GLY A 1 -28.29 24.85 10.16
N ASP A 2 -27.28 25.16 9.36
CA ASP A 2 -27.46 25.42 7.92
C ASP A 2 -27.88 24.17 7.12
N LEU A 3 -27.47 22.97 7.54
CA LEU A 3 -27.98 21.71 6.96
C LEU A 3 -29.49 21.54 7.13
N GLY A 4 -30.06 21.94 8.27
CA GLY A 4 -31.50 21.90 8.49
C GLY A 4 -32.27 22.81 7.54
N LYS A 5 -31.75 24.04 7.34
CA LYS A 5 -32.30 25.02 6.39
C LYS A 5 -32.27 24.51 4.95
N ALA A 6 -31.27 23.72 4.57
CA ALA A 6 -31.19 23.12 3.24
C ALA A 6 -32.40 22.21 2.92
N LEU A 7 -33.07 21.66 3.93
CA LEU A 7 -34.29 20.85 3.81
C LEU A 7 -35.58 21.61 4.16
N GLU A 8 -35.52 22.91 4.44
CA GLU A 8 -36.68 23.79 4.63
C GLU A 8 -37.25 24.24 3.29
N ILE A 9 -37.66 23.26 2.50
CA ILE A 9 -38.16 23.45 1.15
C ILE A 9 -39.52 22.77 0.99
N THR A 10 -40.44 23.44 0.28
CA THR A 10 -41.74 22.85 -0.05
C THR A 10 -41.55 21.63 -0.93
N ALA A 11 -42.15 20.51 -0.53
CA ALA A 11 -42.12 19.28 -1.31
C ALA A 11 -42.78 19.50 -2.68
N SER A 12 -42.13 19.04 -3.75
CA SER A 12 -42.62 19.12 -5.14
C SER A 12 -42.09 17.94 -5.92
N SER A 13 -42.92 17.29 -6.74
CA SER A 13 -42.56 16.06 -7.48
C SER A 13 -41.79 16.29 -8.79
N ASP A 14 -41.55 17.54 -9.19
CA ASP A 14 -40.87 17.93 -10.43
C ASP A 14 -39.40 18.36 -10.25
N ARG A 15 -38.88 18.25 -9.02
CA ARG A 15 -37.52 18.70 -8.68
C ARG A 15 -36.47 17.66 -9.03
N THR A 16 -35.26 18.14 -9.36
CA THR A 16 -34.05 17.33 -9.41
C THR A 16 -33.16 17.68 -8.24
N TRP A 17 -32.74 16.67 -7.48
CA TRP A 17 -31.83 16.80 -6.35
C TRP A 17 -30.42 16.46 -6.77
N LEU A 18 -29.49 17.37 -6.51
CA LEU A 18 -28.06 17.13 -6.66
C LEU A 18 -27.52 16.83 -5.25
N ILE A 19 -27.02 15.61 -5.03
CA ILE A 19 -26.61 15.16 -3.69
C ILE A 19 -25.16 14.69 -3.75
N ASP A 20 -24.34 15.19 -2.83
CA ASP A 20 -22.98 14.68 -2.62
C ASP A 20 -23.05 13.43 -1.75
N PRO A 21 -22.62 12.25 -2.24
CA PRO A 21 -22.55 11.08 -1.39
C PRO A 21 -21.63 11.28 -0.17
N ALA A 22 -20.58 12.10 -0.29
CA ALA A 22 -19.69 12.41 0.83
C ALA A 22 -20.42 13.08 2.00
N LEU A 23 -21.34 14.00 1.70
CA LEU A 23 -22.14 14.67 2.73
C LEU A 23 -23.06 13.68 3.43
N ILE A 24 -23.65 12.74 2.70
CA ILE A 24 -24.55 11.75 3.28
C ILE A 24 -23.78 10.79 4.19
N GLU A 25 -22.59 10.35 3.79
CA GLU A 25 -21.71 9.54 4.65
C GLU A 25 -21.34 10.28 5.95
N GLU A 26 -20.94 11.55 5.87
CA GLU A 26 -20.60 12.34 7.06
C GLU A 26 -21.81 12.55 8.00
N ILE A 27 -23.02 12.62 7.46
CA ILE A 27 -24.24 12.69 8.27
C ILE A 27 -24.57 11.33 8.88
N VAL A 28 -24.31 10.22 8.20
CA VAL A 28 -24.43 8.87 8.76
C VAL A 28 -23.42 8.69 9.90
N ASP A 29 -22.18 9.13 9.74
CA ASP A 29 -21.18 9.11 10.82
C ASP A 29 -21.64 9.93 12.03
N LEU A 30 -22.33 11.06 11.82
CA LEU A 30 -22.94 11.83 12.91
C LEU A 30 -24.08 11.08 13.63
N VAL A 31 -24.82 10.21 12.94
CA VAL A 31 -25.85 9.38 13.58
C VAL A 31 -25.23 8.38 14.54
N ASP A 32 -24.19 7.69 14.10
CA ASP A 32 -23.56 6.61 14.86
C ASP A 32 -22.51 7.10 15.87
N GLY A 33 -22.07 8.36 15.72
CA GLY A 33 -20.86 8.86 16.35
C GLY A 33 -19.60 8.36 15.64
N TYR A 34 -18.49 9.08 15.80
CA TYR A 34 -17.24 8.72 15.14
C TYR A 34 -16.02 9.19 15.93
N ILE A 35 -14.86 8.61 15.62
CA ILE A 35 -13.57 9.02 16.17
C ILE A 35 -12.74 9.59 15.02
N TYR A 36 -12.11 10.74 15.24
CA TYR A 36 -11.15 11.32 14.31
C TYR A 36 -9.88 11.77 15.04
N LEU A 37 -8.76 11.78 14.33
CA LEU A 37 -7.51 12.33 14.83
C LEU A 37 -7.48 13.84 14.64
N ASP A 38 -7.18 14.59 15.69
CA ASP A 38 -6.98 16.04 15.60
C ASP A 38 -5.63 16.43 14.97
N GLN A 39 -5.25 17.71 15.05
CA GLN A 39 -4.02 18.21 14.43
C GLN A 39 -2.76 17.76 15.18
N GLU A 40 -2.92 17.44 16.46
CA GLU A 40 -1.93 16.96 17.40
C GLU A 40 -1.77 15.42 17.33
N GLY A 41 -2.74 14.74 16.72
CA GLY A 41 -2.76 13.29 16.55
C GLY A 41 -3.44 12.57 17.72
N GLU A 42 -4.26 13.28 18.49
CA GLU A 42 -5.06 12.71 19.56
C GLU A 42 -6.42 12.26 19.03
N ASP A 43 -6.91 11.14 19.56
CA ASP A 43 -8.24 10.61 19.22
C ASP A 43 -9.33 11.50 19.85
N ILE A 44 -10.17 12.09 19.01
CA ILE A 44 -11.35 12.85 19.42
C ILE A 44 -12.60 12.03 19.13
N GLU A 45 -13.30 11.65 20.19
CA GLU A 45 -14.59 10.97 20.11
C GLU A 45 -15.73 11.98 19.96
N VAL A 46 -16.54 11.79 18.93
CA VAL A 46 -17.77 12.54 18.67
C VAL A 46 -18.95 11.63 18.95
N ALA A 47 -19.75 12.00 19.95
CA ALA A 47 -20.92 11.24 20.34
C ALA A 47 -22.00 11.23 19.24
N PRO A 48 -22.85 10.18 19.20
CA PRO A 48 -24.05 10.12 18.36
C PRO A 48 -24.90 11.39 18.44
N PHE A 49 -25.44 11.81 17.30
CA PHE A 49 -26.28 13.00 17.19
C PHE A 49 -27.63 12.67 16.56
N ASP A 50 -28.64 12.45 17.39
CA ASP A 50 -29.98 11.98 16.98
C ASP A 50 -30.64 12.83 15.87
N LEU A 51 -30.41 14.15 15.87
CA LEU A 51 -30.97 15.05 14.86
C LEU A 51 -30.43 14.79 13.44
N ALA A 52 -29.28 14.11 13.31
CA ALA A 52 -28.75 13.67 12.03
C ALA A 52 -29.65 12.59 11.40
N ASN A 53 -30.23 11.70 12.21
CA ASN A 53 -31.14 10.67 11.72
C ASN A 53 -32.46 11.29 11.24
N ASP A 54 -33.00 12.24 12.00
CA ASP A 54 -34.19 13.01 11.58
C ASP A 54 -33.94 13.75 10.25
N TRP A 55 -32.74 14.29 10.06
CA TRP A 55 -32.34 14.95 8.82
C TRP A 55 -32.32 13.96 7.65
N LEU A 56 -31.76 12.76 7.82
CA LEU A 56 -31.70 11.72 6.78
C LEU A 56 -33.11 11.24 6.39
N LEU A 57 -33.98 10.98 7.38
CA LEU A 57 -35.37 10.59 7.14
C LEU A 57 -36.14 11.68 6.38
N LYS A 58 -35.91 12.95 6.72
CA LYS A 58 -36.50 14.09 6.01
C LYS A 58 -36.00 14.17 4.57
N LEU A 59 -34.69 14.02 4.32
CA LEU A 59 -34.13 13.99 2.97
C LEU A 59 -34.73 12.86 2.13
N GLN A 60 -34.81 11.65 2.68
CA GLN A 60 -35.40 10.49 1.99
C GLN A 60 -36.88 10.73 1.66
N SER A 61 -37.65 11.32 2.58
CA SER A 61 -39.05 11.68 2.33
C SER A 61 -39.19 12.72 1.22
N LEU A 62 -38.35 13.76 1.23
CA LEU A 62 -38.40 14.85 0.26
C LEU A 62 -37.94 14.43 -1.15
N THR A 63 -37.05 13.44 -1.24
CA THR A 63 -36.48 12.99 -2.51
C THR A 63 -37.25 11.82 -3.13
N ARG A 64 -38.17 11.17 -2.40
CA ARG A 64 -38.85 9.91 -2.77
C ARG A 64 -39.33 9.87 -4.23
N ASP A 65 -40.11 10.86 -4.63
CA ASP A 65 -40.74 10.91 -5.97
C ASP A 65 -39.97 11.81 -6.95
N ASN A 66 -38.78 12.26 -6.58
CA ASN A 66 -37.96 13.12 -7.40
C ASN A 66 -36.81 12.39 -8.09
N ARG A 67 -36.26 13.06 -9.12
CA ARG A 67 -34.99 12.66 -9.73
C ARG A 67 -33.86 12.99 -8.77
N VAL A 68 -32.99 12.03 -8.52
CA VAL A 68 -31.77 12.21 -7.73
C VAL A 68 -30.57 12.00 -8.65
N VAL A 69 -29.66 12.97 -8.63
CA VAL A 69 -28.39 12.94 -9.37
C VAL A 69 -27.28 13.05 -8.33
N ALA A 70 -26.36 12.09 -8.31
CA ALA A 70 -25.15 12.23 -7.52
C ALA A 70 -24.29 13.36 -8.09
N ILE A 71 -23.64 14.14 -7.25
CA ILE A 71 -22.45 14.89 -7.68
C ILE A 71 -21.20 14.05 -7.45
N THR A 72 -20.09 14.45 -8.06
CA THR A 72 -18.81 13.78 -7.83
C THR A 72 -18.44 13.90 -6.35
N TYR A 73 -18.13 12.76 -5.71
CA TYR A 73 -17.86 12.62 -4.29
C TYR A 73 -16.89 13.70 -3.77
N GLY A 74 -17.34 14.49 -2.80
CA GLY A 74 -16.54 15.55 -2.21
C GLY A 74 -16.42 16.81 -3.05
N ALA A 75 -17.18 16.93 -4.13
CA ALA A 75 -17.21 18.06 -5.05
C ALA A 75 -15.82 18.55 -5.53
N PRO A 76 -14.94 17.68 -6.08
CA PRO A 76 -13.69 18.12 -6.68
C PRO A 76 -13.91 19.12 -7.82
N SER A 77 -12.92 19.98 -8.08
CA SER A 77 -12.90 20.81 -9.29
C SER A 77 -12.94 19.94 -10.54
N GLN A 78 -14.09 19.94 -11.23
CA GLN A 78 -14.28 19.12 -12.43
C GLN A 78 -13.37 19.56 -13.57
N SER A 79 -13.26 20.86 -13.82
CA SER A 79 -12.42 21.38 -14.92
C SER A 79 -10.94 21.00 -14.75
N PHE A 80 -10.44 20.99 -13.51
CA PHE A 80 -9.08 20.52 -13.21
C PHE A 80 -8.94 19.02 -13.48
N MET A 81 -9.91 18.22 -13.02
CA MET A 81 -9.93 16.77 -13.18
C MET A 81 -10.09 16.32 -14.64
N GLU A 82 -10.90 17.01 -15.44
CA GLU A 82 -11.05 16.77 -16.88
C GLU A 82 -9.72 16.96 -17.63
N ARG A 83 -8.93 17.97 -17.25
CA ARG A 83 -7.61 18.22 -17.84
C ARG A 83 -6.54 17.24 -17.35
N LEU A 84 -6.52 16.95 -16.04
CA LEU A 84 -5.47 16.14 -15.42
C LEU A 84 -5.70 14.63 -15.61
N ALA A 85 -6.96 14.19 -15.58
CA ALA A 85 -7.32 12.83 -15.20
C ALA A 85 -8.72 12.39 -15.67
N PRO A 86 -9.12 12.55 -16.94
CA PRO A 86 -10.52 12.33 -17.36
C PRO A 86 -11.02 10.91 -17.07
N GLY A 87 -10.16 9.89 -17.23
CA GLY A 87 -10.50 8.51 -16.87
C GLY A 87 -10.68 8.30 -15.36
N GLU A 88 -9.99 9.08 -14.53
CA GLU A 88 -10.16 9.01 -13.07
C GLU A 88 -11.43 9.73 -12.63
N LEU A 89 -11.76 10.86 -13.26
CA LEU A 89 -13.03 11.55 -13.05
C LEU A 89 -14.22 10.62 -13.36
N SER A 90 -14.15 9.88 -14.47
CA SER A 90 -15.18 8.88 -14.82
C SER A 90 -15.33 7.79 -13.75
N ARG A 91 -14.21 7.33 -13.16
CA ARG A 91 -14.24 6.39 -12.03
C ARG A 91 -14.86 6.99 -10.79
N TYR A 92 -14.46 8.21 -10.40
CA TYR A 92 -15.09 8.91 -9.28
C TYR A 92 -16.58 9.07 -9.50
N ASN A 93 -17.02 9.44 -10.70
CA ASN A 93 -18.45 9.58 -11.00
C ASN A 93 -19.19 8.24 -10.88
N SER A 94 -18.59 7.15 -11.37
CA SER A 94 -19.17 5.80 -11.25
C SER A 94 -19.28 5.37 -9.78
N LEU A 95 -18.22 5.55 -9.00
CA LEU A 95 -18.20 5.23 -7.56
C LEU A 95 -19.15 6.14 -6.77
N SER A 96 -19.25 7.43 -7.10
CA SER A 96 -20.17 8.38 -6.47
C SER A 96 -21.63 7.95 -6.67
N LYS A 97 -21.98 7.53 -7.89
CA LYS A 97 -23.30 6.95 -8.18
C LYS A 97 -23.56 5.76 -7.26
N LEU A 98 -22.68 4.75 -7.29
CA LEU A 98 -22.84 3.52 -6.51
C LEU A 98 -22.95 3.79 -5.00
N ARG A 99 -22.13 4.71 -4.46
CA ARG A 99 -22.18 5.11 -3.05
C ARG A 99 -23.54 5.74 -2.72
N LEU A 100 -24.01 6.69 -3.51
CA LEU A 100 -25.29 7.35 -3.24
C LEU A 100 -26.48 6.39 -3.39
N GLU A 101 -26.46 5.48 -4.37
CA GLU A 101 -27.49 4.44 -4.51
C GLU A 101 -27.57 3.55 -3.27
N SER A 102 -26.41 3.15 -2.74
CA SER A 102 -26.33 2.38 -1.50
C SER A 102 -26.87 3.15 -0.30
N LEU A 103 -26.53 4.43 -0.17
CA LEU A 103 -26.93 5.26 0.97
C LEU A 103 -28.43 5.60 0.97
N LEU A 104 -29.01 5.79 -0.22
CA LEU A 104 -30.44 6.11 -0.37
C LEU A 104 -31.32 4.88 -0.63
N ASN A 105 -30.71 3.70 -0.79
CA ASN A 105 -31.37 2.44 -1.15
C ASN A 105 -32.32 2.58 -2.36
N ARG A 106 -31.86 3.28 -3.41
CA ARG A 106 -32.61 3.50 -4.65
C ARG A 106 -31.67 3.83 -5.79
N GLU A 107 -32.17 3.70 -7.02
CA GLU A 107 -31.43 4.10 -8.21
C GLU A 107 -31.27 5.62 -8.30
N VAL A 108 -30.09 6.07 -8.73
CA VAL A 108 -29.77 7.49 -8.95
C VAL A 108 -29.05 7.70 -10.28
N ILE A 109 -29.01 8.95 -10.73
CA ILE A 109 -28.30 9.33 -11.95
C ILE A 109 -26.83 9.64 -11.60
N ALA A 110 -25.90 9.15 -12.43
CA ALA A 110 -24.48 9.42 -12.26
C ALA A 110 -24.17 10.92 -12.38
N PRO A 111 -23.07 11.40 -11.79
CA PRO A 111 -22.66 12.79 -11.93
C PRO A 111 -22.47 13.19 -13.40
N GLY A 112 -23.12 14.29 -13.76
CA GLY A 112 -22.89 14.98 -15.02
C GLY A 112 -21.76 16.00 -14.92
N LYS A 113 -21.74 16.95 -15.86
CA LYS A 113 -20.92 18.15 -15.73
C LYS A 113 -21.46 18.99 -14.57
N SER A 114 -20.63 19.18 -13.55
CA SER A 114 -20.92 20.00 -12.38
C SER A 114 -20.47 21.44 -12.63
N SER A 115 -21.18 22.37 -12.01
CA SER A 115 -20.88 23.79 -11.99
C SER A 115 -19.96 24.18 -10.82
N VAL A 116 -19.30 23.23 -10.16
CA VAL A 116 -18.29 23.55 -9.14
C VAL A 116 -17.10 24.22 -9.82
N GLU A 117 -17.15 25.55 -9.82
CA GLU A 117 -16.17 26.44 -10.42
C GLU A 117 -14.98 26.66 -9.48
N GLY A 118 -13.83 26.94 -10.07
CA GLY A 118 -12.61 27.25 -9.31
C GLY A 118 -11.52 26.18 -9.41
N GLU A 119 -10.34 26.59 -8.96
CA GLU A 119 -9.14 25.75 -8.96
C GLU A 119 -8.91 25.18 -7.55
N PRO A 120 -8.49 23.90 -7.42
CA PRO A 120 -8.10 23.37 -6.14
C PRO A 120 -6.88 24.09 -5.56
N ALA A 121 -6.73 24.05 -4.24
CA ALA A 121 -5.54 24.58 -3.58
C ALA A 121 -4.25 23.94 -4.14
N LEU A 122 -3.19 24.75 -4.31
CA LEU A 122 -1.93 24.30 -4.91
C LEU A 122 -1.31 23.09 -4.19
N VAL A 123 -1.42 23.04 -2.86
CA VAL A 123 -0.94 21.89 -2.06
C VAL A 123 -1.62 20.58 -2.49
N ALA A 124 -2.94 20.59 -2.67
CA ALA A 124 -3.70 19.43 -3.08
C ALA A 124 -3.33 19.03 -4.52
N LYS A 125 -3.22 19.99 -5.44
CA LYS A 125 -2.80 19.76 -6.83
C LYS A 125 -1.45 19.04 -6.90
N ASN A 126 -0.48 19.50 -6.12
CA ASN A 126 0.87 18.95 -6.10
C ASN A 126 0.92 17.53 -5.51
N ALA A 127 0.14 17.26 -4.45
CA ALA A 127 0.10 15.94 -3.82
C ALA A 127 -0.69 14.92 -4.64
N TYR A 128 -1.80 15.33 -5.26
CA TYR A 128 -2.80 14.44 -5.83
C TYR A 128 -2.25 13.48 -6.88
N THR A 129 -1.37 13.93 -7.78
CA THR A 129 -0.86 13.07 -8.87
C THR A 129 -0.10 11.85 -8.34
N ALA A 130 0.73 12.05 -7.30
CA ALA A 130 1.51 10.96 -6.69
C ALA A 130 0.59 10.01 -5.91
N LEU A 131 -0.32 10.55 -5.09
CA LEU A 131 -1.27 9.76 -4.30
C LEU A 131 -2.22 8.95 -5.20
N ARG A 132 -2.76 9.56 -6.26
CA ARG A 132 -3.56 8.89 -7.28
C ARG A 132 -2.79 7.74 -7.95
N LYS A 133 -1.48 7.90 -8.18
CA LYS A 133 -0.66 6.84 -8.76
C LYS A 133 -0.52 5.67 -7.78
N SER A 134 -0.20 5.94 -6.52
CA SER A 134 -0.10 4.91 -5.47
C SER A 134 -1.43 4.15 -5.33
N ILE A 135 -2.56 4.84 -5.15
CA ILE A 135 -3.85 4.16 -5.01
C ILE A 135 -4.24 3.36 -6.26
N LYS A 136 -3.88 3.83 -7.47
CA LYS A 136 -4.11 3.07 -8.71
C LYS A 136 -3.31 1.77 -8.75
N ILE A 137 -2.08 1.77 -8.23
CA ILE A 137 -1.24 0.57 -8.14
C ILE A 137 -1.85 -0.40 -7.13
N THR A 138 -2.23 0.07 -5.95
CA THR A 138 -2.89 -0.75 -4.91
C THR A 138 -4.22 -1.30 -5.42
N ASN A 139 -5.06 -0.50 -6.07
CA ASN A 139 -6.29 -0.94 -6.73
C ASN A 139 -6.09 -1.94 -7.88
N SER A 140 -4.86 -2.10 -8.39
CA SER A 140 -4.59 -3.05 -9.47
C SER A 140 -4.57 -4.50 -8.97
N VAL A 141 -4.44 -4.69 -7.66
CA VAL A 141 -4.39 -6.00 -7.00
C VAL A 141 -5.42 -6.13 -5.86
N ILE A 142 -5.93 -5.03 -5.30
CA ILE A 142 -6.92 -5.04 -4.20
C ILE A 142 -8.13 -4.17 -4.57
N THR A 143 -9.34 -4.71 -4.51
CA THR A 143 -10.57 -3.96 -4.80
C THR A 143 -11.49 -3.90 -3.58
N SER A 144 -10.91 -3.81 -2.38
CA SER A 144 -11.66 -3.69 -1.13
C SER A 144 -12.26 -2.29 -0.98
N LYS A 145 -13.34 -2.20 -0.18
CA LYS A 145 -14.04 -0.95 0.11
C LYS A 145 -13.07 0.12 0.64
N ASP A 146 -12.21 -0.23 1.59
CA ASP A 146 -11.27 0.70 2.22
C ASP A 146 -10.34 1.38 1.21
N VAL A 147 -9.87 0.67 0.19
CA VAL A 147 -9.00 1.23 -0.86
C VAL A 147 -9.81 2.14 -1.78
N GLU A 148 -11.05 1.79 -2.09
CA GLU A 148 -11.96 2.65 -2.86
C GLU A 148 -12.37 3.91 -2.08
N ASP A 149 -12.51 3.82 -0.76
CA ASP A 149 -12.81 4.96 0.11
C ASP A 149 -11.64 5.95 0.12
N LEU A 150 -10.39 5.45 0.25
CA LEU A 150 -9.19 6.28 0.09
C LEU A 150 -9.12 6.96 -1.28
N ARG A 151 -9.48 6.22 -2.34
CA ARG A 151 -9.54 6.74 -3.70
C ARG A 151 -10.57 7.86 -3.84
N LEU A 152 -11.80 7.65 -3.36
CA LEU A 152 -12.85 8.67 -3.36
C LEU A 152 -12.45 9.89 -2.51
N GLY A 153 -11.81 9.65 -1.37
CA GLY A 153 -11.31 10.68 -0.49
C GLY A 153 -10.25 11.59 -1.11
N LEU A 154 -9.42 11.08 -2.04
CA LEU A 154 -8.55 11.94 -2.84
C LEU A 154 -9.31 12.97 -3.67
N ALA A 155 -10.54 12.66 -4.11
CA ALA A 155 -11.37 13.62 -4.82
C ALA A 155 -11.78 14.79 -3.90
N LYS A 156 -12.13 14.52 -2.63
CA LYS A 156 -12.44 15.56 -1.62
C LYS A 156 -11.32 16.60 -1.52
N THR A 157 -10.05 16.17 -1.56
CA THR A 157 -8.90 17.09 -1.47
C THR A 157 -8.84 18.15 -2.58
N LEU A 158 -9.51 17.88 -3.70
CA LEU A 158 -9.55 18.76 -4.86
C LEU A 158 -10.76 19.70 -4.90
N ASN A 159 -11.55 19.77 -3.83
CA ASN A 159 -12.67 20.70 -3.75
C ASN A 159 -12.13 22.17 -3.71
N PRO A 160 -12.54 23.04 -4.66
CA PRO A 160 -12.06 24.41 -4.74
C PRO A 160 -12.57 25.32 -3.61
N GLU A 161 -13.61 24.92 -2.87
CA GLU A 161 -14.13 25.67 -1.72
C GLU A 161 -13.30 25.45 -0.45
N LEU A 162 -12.38 24.48 -0.44
CA LEU A 162 -11.49 24.26 0.68
C LEU A 162 -10.53 25.44 0.87
N SER A 163 -10.47 25.96 2.10
CA SER A 163 -9.43 26.89 2.49
C SER A 163 -8.03 26.27 2.29
N LYS A 164 -7.00 27.11 2.11
CA LYS A 164 -5.62 26.61 1.97
C LYS A 164 -5.18 25.73 3.15
N GLY A 165 -5.59 26.08 4.37
CA GLY A 165 -5.29 25.32 5.58
C GLY A 165 -6.02 23.97 5.60
N SER A 166 -7.32 23.97 5.34
CA SER A 166 -8.13 22.74 5.26
C SER A 166 -7.61 21.80 4.17
N ALA A 167 -7.31 22.33 2.98
CA ALA A 167 -6.74 21.56 1.88
C ALA A 167 -5.37 20.95 2.23
N PHE A 168 -4.54 21.66 2.99
CA PHE A 168 -3.27 21.12 3.49
C PHE A 168 -3.51 19.96 4.46
N LEU A 169 -4.37 20.14 5.46
CA LEU A 169 -4.65 19.12 6.49
C LEU A 169 -5.26 17.85 5.90
N ILE A 170 -6.28 17.98 5.04
CA ILE A 170 -6.92 16.84 4.39
C ILE A 170 -5.95 16.11 3.45
N SER A 171 -5.13 16.84 2.68
CA SER A 171 -4.13 16.23 1.80
C SER A 171 -3.05 15.49 2.60
N LYS A 172 -2.65 16.03 3.75
CA LYS A 172 -1.70 15.39 4.67
C LYS A 172 -2.30 14.10 5.25
N SER A 173 -3.56 14.14 5.69
CA SER A 173 -4.27 12.98 6.23
C SER A 173 -4.38 11.85 5.20
N TYR A 174 -4.89 12.13 3.99
CA TYR A 174 -4.96 11.12 2.93
C TYR A 174 -3.59 10.61 2.48
N SER A 175 -2.55 11.46 2.49
CA SER A 175 -1.19 11.03 2.22
C SER A 175 -0.70 9.98 3.24
N ALA A 176 -0.98 10.20 4.53
CA ALA A 176 -0.65 9.24 5.58
C ALA A 176 -1.46 7.94 5.44
N ALA A 177 -2.77 8.03 5.24
CA ALA A 177 -3.64 6.88 5.10
C ALA A 177 -3.32 6.01 3.87
N ILE A 178 -2.97 6.64 2.74
CA ILE A 178 -2.52 5.91 1.54
C ILE A 178 -1.16 5.24 1.77
N LYS A 179 -0.24 5.93 2.46
CA LYS A 179 1.06 5.33 2.83
C LYS A 179 0.85 4.10 3.73
N GLU A 180 -0.08 4.16 4.66
CA GLU A 180 -0.44 3.03 5.51
C GLU A 180 -1.03 1.88 4.68
N ALA A 181 -1.95 2.19 3.76
CA ALA A 181 -2.51 1.19 2.84
C ALA A 181 -1.41 0.52 2.00
N ASP A 182 -0.46 1.28 1.46
CA ASP A 182 0.67 0.72 0.70
C ASP A 182 1.55 -0.20 1.57
N ASN A 183 1.64 0.04 2.87
CA ASN A 183 2.42 -0.78 3.81
C ASN A 183 1.70 -2.04 4.29
N LYS A 184 0.40 -2.20 4.00
CA LYS A 184 -0.35 -3.43 4.31
C LYS A 184 0.18 -4.63 3.52
N VAL A 185 0.87 -4.40 2.41
CA VAL A 185 1.63 -5.42 1.69
C VAL A 185 3.11 -5.12 1.83
N ARG A 186 3.85 -6.01 2.48
CA ARG A 186 5.27 -5.78 2.78
C ARG A 186 6.05 -7.08 2.90
N ILE A 187 7.37 -6.96 2.78
CA ILE A 187 8.31 -8.03 3.06
C ILE A 187 8.83 -7.86 4.50
N SER A 188 8.84 -8.94 5.27
CA SER A 188 9.40 -8.92 6.62
C SER A 188 10.90 -8.64 6.58
N PRO A 189 11.44 -7.83 7.51
CA PRO A 189 12.88 -7.71 7.68
C PRO A 189 13.49 -9.05 8.12
N GLY A 190 14.79 -9.22 7.85
CA GLY A 190 15.56 -10.39 8.26
C GLY A 190 17.05 -10.14 8.14
N ASN A 191 17.85 -10.91 8.89
CA ASN A 191 19.31 -10.86 8.87
C ASN A 191 19.83 -12.31 8.87
N TYR A 192 20.71 -12.65 7.92
CA TYR A 192 21.13 -14.04 7.72
C TYR A 192 22.66 -14.19 7.68
N THR A 193 23.15 -15.28 8.26
CA THR A 193 24.53 -15.73 8.08
C THR A 193 24.53 -17.04 7.30
N ILE A 194 25.14 -17.04 6.11
CA ILE A 194 25.14 -18.16 5.19
C ILE A 194 26.51 -18.82 5.20
N THR A 195 26.55 -20.12 5.51
CA THR A 195 27.78 -20.92 5.64
C THR A 195 27.91 -21.99 4.57
N THR A 196 26.87 -22.18 3.74
CA THR A 196 26.81 -23.16 2.65
C THR A 196 26.84 -22.48 1.28
N LYS A 197 27.28 -23.22 0.25
CA LYS A 197 27.31 -22.69 -1.12
C LYS A 197 25.91 -22.46 -1.67
N ASN A 198 25.01 -23.42 -1.51
CA ASN A 198 23.60 -23.30 -1.86
C ASN A 198 22.80 -23.17 -0.58
N TYR A 199 21.84 -22.25 -0.56
CA TYR A 199 20.98 -22.01 0.58
C TYR A 199 19.60 -21.53 0.13
N ASP A 200 18.56 -22.07 0.75
CA ASP A 200 17.18 -21.64 0.51
C ASP A 200 16.84 -20.57 1.54
N LEU A 201 16.89 -19.31 1.11
CA LEU A 201 16.69 -18.15 1.98
C LEU A 201 15.20 -17.98 2.27
N PRO A 202 14.75 -18.12 3.54
CA PRO A 202 13.36 -17.88 3.87
C PRO A 202 13.04 -16.38 3.81
N VAL A 203 12.06 -16.01 2.98
CA VAL A 203 11.54 -14.65 2.87
C VAL A 203 10.05 -14.66 3.18
N THR A 204 9.64 -13.89 4.20
CA THR A 204 8.24 -13.77 4.59
C THR A 204 7.62 -12.53 3.96
N ILE A 205 6.47 -12.71 3.32
CA ILE A 205 5.67 -11.64 2.73
C ILE A 205 4.33 -11.60 3.44
N ILE A 206 3.90 -10.40 3.82
CA ILE A 206 2.74 -10.14 4.68
C ILE A 206 1.69 -9.40 3.87
N ASN A 207 0.44 -9.81 4.03
CA ASN A 207 -0.75 -9.17 3.48
C ASN A 207 -1.77 -8.88 4.59
N ASP A 208 -1.85 -7.61 5.00
CA ASP A 208 -2.82 -7.13 5.99
C ASP A 208 -4.16 -6.69 5.37
N PHE A 209 -4.32 -6.80 4.05
CA PHE A 209 -5.64 -6.63 3.43
C PHE A 209 -6.53 -7.83 3.72
N THR A 210 -7.85 -7.62 3.73
CA THR A 210 -8.84 -8.69 3.92
C THR A 210 -9.00 -9.61 2.71
N GLN A 211 -8.52 -9.18 1.54
CA GLN A 211 -8.59 -9.92 0.29
C GLN A 211 -7.22 -10.56 -0.05
N PRO A 212 -7.20 -11.70 -0.75
CA PRO A 212 -5.97 -12.29 -1.25
C PRO A 212 -5.29 -11.38 -2.28
N VAL A 213 -3.95 -11.37 -2.28
CA VAL A 213 -3.13 -10.54 -3.18
C VAL A 213 -2.11 -11.42 -3.91
N SER A 214 -2.00 -11.25 -5.23
CA SER A 214 -0.99 -11.93 -6.05
C SER A 214 0.10 -10.96 -6.51
N LEU A 215 1.37 -11.29 -6.24
CA LEU A 215 2.53 -10.43 -6.44
C LEU A 215 3.69 -11.18 -7.08
N ASP A 216 4.51 -10.44 -7.82
CA ASP A 216 5.81 -10.89 -8.32
C ASP A 216 6.90 -10.33 -7.41
N LEU A 217 7.88 -11.16 -7.02
CA LEU A 217 9.02 -10.74 -6.21
C LEU A 217 10.24 -10.58 -7.11
N ILE A 218 10.81 -9.37 -7.14
CA ILE A 218 12.08 -9.10 -7.81
C ILE A 218 13.17 -8.89 -6.76
N ILE A 219 14.26 -9.64 -6.91
CA ILE A 219 15.40 -9.62 -6.00
C ILE A 219 16.64 -9.19 -6.78
N THR A 220 17.33 -8.17 -6.27
CA THR A 220 18.59 -7.69 -6.84
C THR A 220 19.68 -7.71 -5.78
N THR A 221 20.90 -8.02 -6.19
CA THR A 221 22.06 -8.09 -5.29
C THR A 221 22.88 -6.81 -5.37
N THR A 222 23.47 -6.39 -4.25
CA THR A 222 24.37 -5.23 -4.25
C THR A 222 25.74 -5.50 -4.88
N ASN A 223 26.12 -6.78 -5.02
CA ASN A 223 27.36 -7.22 -5.64
C ASN A 223 27.21 -8.65 -6.17
N SER A 224 28.20 -9.12 -6.94
CA SER A 224 28.21 -10.45 -7.56
C SER A 224 28.60 -11.62 -6.63
N ARG A 225 28.56 -11.44 -5.29
CA ARG A 225 28.91 -12.52 -4.34
C ARG A 225 27.81 -13.56 -4.18
N VAL A 226 26.59 -13.22 -4.57
CA VAL A 226 25.41 -14.09 -4.50
C VAL A 226 24.70 -14.04 -5.84
N LEU A 227 24.30 -15.20 -6.34
CA LEU A 227 23.31 -15.34 -7.40
C LEU A 227 21.98 -15.72 -6.77
N VAL A 228 20.89 -15.19 -7.31
CA VAL A 228 19.53 -15.44 -6.84
C VAL A 228 18.72 -15.91 -8.02
N ASP A 229 18.00 -17.02 -7.84
CA ASP A 229 17.12 -17.55 -8.88
C ASP A 229 15.77 -16.83 -8.88
N ASP A 230 15.08 -16.88 -10.02
CA ASP A 230 13.74 -16.30 -10.16
C ASP A 230 12.73 -17.07 -9.30
N VAL A 231 11.86 -16.32 -8.62
CA VAL A 231 10.79 -16.86 -7.79
C VAL A 231 9.48 -16.79 -8.58
N PRO A 232 8.64 -17.85 -8.57
CA PRO A 232 7.33 -17.80 -9.21
C PRO A 232 6.42 -16.77 -8.53
N ARG A 233 5.36 -16.36 -9.23
CA ARG A 233 4.32 -15.49 -8.67
C ARG A 233 3.76 -16.08 -7.38
N ILE A 234 3.56 -15.21 -6.40
CA ILE A 234 3.16 -15.56 -5.03
C ILE A 234 1.74 -15.07 -4.82
N THR A 235 0.88 -15.88 -4.23
CA THR A 235 -0.44 -15.46 -3.77
C THR A 235 -0.50 -15.60 -2.26
N ILE A 236 -0.93 -14.53 -1.59
CA ILE A 236 -0.98 -14.42 -0.14
C ILE A 236 -2.44 -14.17 0.21
N ASP A 237 -3.02 -15.03 1.05
CA ASP A 237 -4.39 -14.86 1.52
C ASP A 237 -4.57 -13.55 2.30
N GLY A 238 -5.82 -13.12 2.44
CA GLY A 238 -6.14 -11.95 3.25
C GLY A 238 -5.77 -12.16 4.72
N GLN A 239 -5.26 -11.11 5.37
CA GLN A 239 -4.86 -11.10 6.78
C GLN A 239 -3.90 -12.26 7.11
N SER A 240 -2.96 -12.53 6.21
CA SER A 240 -2.08 -13.68 6.27
C SER A 240 -0.66 -13.33 5.83
N GLN A 241 0.26 -14.27 6.04
CA GLN A 241 1.64 -14.18 5.60
C GLN A 241 2.07 -15.51 4.99
N VAL A 242 2.95 -15.43 3.98
CA VAL A 242 3.54 -16.60 3.33
C VAL A 242 5.05 -16.49 3.42
N GLN A 243 5.69 -17.59 3.81
CA GLN A 243 7.14 -17.75 3.76
C GLN A 243 7.48 -18.50 2.48
N ILE A 244 8.30 -17.89 1.64
CA ILE A 244 8.85 -18.50 0.44
C ILE A 244 10.33 -18.81 0.64
N GLU A 245 10.79 -19.87 -0.02
CA GLU A 245 12.20 -20.23 -0.09
C GLU A 245 12.80 -19.63 -1.36
N VAL A 246 13.77 -18.73 -1.20
CA VAL A 246 14.49 -18.09 -2.29
C VAL A 246 15.84 -18.79 -2.45
N PRO A 247 16.05 -19.59 -3.51
CA PRO A 247 17.32 -20.26 -3.73
C PRO A 247 18.41 -19.23 -4.01
N ILE A 248 19.50 -19.30 -3.25
CA ILE A 248 20.69 -18.48 -3.46
C ILE A 248 21.95 -19.34 -3.61
N GLU A 249 22.82 -18.94 -4.54
CA GLU A 249 24.16 -19.51 -4.69
C GLU A 249 25.22 -18.49 -4.26
N VAL A 250 26.03 -18.86 -3.27
CA VAL A 250 27.16 -18.06 -2.78
C VAL A 250 28.40 -18.32 -3.62
N ILE A 251 28.89 -17.28 -4.26
CA ILE A 251 30.08 -17.29 -5.12
C ILE A 251 31.33 -16.89 -4.34
N ALA A 252 31.21 -15.98 -3.37
CA ALA A 252 32.33 -15.52 -2.56
C ALA A 252 31.92 -15.08 -1.15
N SER A 253 32.81 -15.28 -0.17
CA SER A 253 32.61 -14.87 1.23
C SER A 253 32.65 -13.34 1.41
N GLY A 254 32.13 -12.85 2.54
CA GLY A 254 32.04 -11.42 2.88
C GLY A 254 30.60 -10.93 3.03
N ASP A 255 30.43 -9.63 3.22
CA ASP A 255 29.10 -9.04 3.43
C ASP A 255 28.46 -8.61 2.09
N THR A 256 27.15 -8.79 1.99
CA THR A 256 26.32 -8.30 0.89
C THR A 256 24.91 -7.97 1.38
N SER A 257 24.06 -7.47 0.50
CA SER A 257 22.63 -7.30 0.78
C SER A 257 21.80 -7.64 -0.44
N LEU A 258 20.66 -8.26 -0.19
CA LEU A 258 19.59 -8.41 -1.17
C LEU A 258 18.65 -7.22 -1.07
N ARG A 259 18.20 -6.74 -2.22
CA ARG A 259 17.17 -5.71 -2.35
C ARG A 259 15.95 -6.36 -2.99
N LEU A 260 14.88 -6.43 -2.21
CA LEU A 260 13.65 -7.12 -2.54
C LEU A 260 12.55 -6.08 -2.82
N GLN A 261 11.83 -6.28 -3.91
CA GLN A 261 10.77 -5.39 -4.37
C GLN A 261 9.58 -6.22 -4.83
N LEU A 262 8.38 -5.83 -4.39
CA LEU A 262 7.12 -6.47 -4.80
C LEU A 262 6.55 -5.73 -6.00
N TYR A 263 6.12 -6.47 -7.01
CA TYR A 263 5.48 -5.94 -8.20
C TYR A 263 4.09 -6.52 -8.38
N THR A 264 3.16 -5.71 -8.86
CA THR A 264 1.85 -6.18 -9.30
C THR A 264 1.99 -7.01 -10.58
N PRO A 265 0.98 -7.82 -10.95
CA PRO A 265 0.97 -8.52 -12.23
C PRO A 265 1.10 -7.60 -13.46
N LYS A 266 0.83 -6.30 -13.29
CA LYS A 266 0.98 -5.26 -14.32
C LYS A 266 2.37 -4.62 -14.33
N LYS A 267 3.30 -5.15 -13.51
CA LYS A 267 4.69 -4.67 -13.34
C LYS A 267 4.81 -3.29 -12.73
N ASP A 268 3.83 -2.88 -11.93
CA ASP A 268 3.95 -1.69 -11.08
C ASP A 268 4.54 -2.08 -9.72
N LEU A 269 5.53 -1.33 -9.22
CA LEU A 269 6.10 -1.51 -7.87
C LEU A 269 5.04 -1.20 -6.80
N ILE A 270 4.83 -2.11 -5.85
CA ILE A 270 3.89 -1.96 -4.74
C ILE A 270 4.60 -2.15 -3.39
N GLY A 271 4.17 -1.39 -2.38
CA GLY A 271 4.79 -1.38 -1.07
C GLY A 271 6.18 -0.76 -1.06
N LEU A 272 6.92 -1.02 0.00
CA LEU A 272 8.29 -0.52 0.18
C LEU A 272 9.33 -1.56 -0.22
N GLU A 273 10.45 -1.06 -0.73
CA GLU A 273 11.64 -1.87 -0.94
C GLU A 273 12.21 -2.36 0.40
N GLN A 274 12.47 -3.67 0.49
CA GLN A 274 13.10 -4.28 1.67
C GLN A 274 14.54 -4.67 1.37
N ARG A 275 15.46 -4.35 2.28
CA ARG A 275 16.86 -4.77 2.21
C ARG A 275 17.13 -5.83 3.26
N ILE A 276 17.72 -6.96 2.85
CA ILE A 276 18.11 -8.07 3.71
C ILE A 276 19.63 -8.18 3.67
N PRO A 277 20.36 -7.80 4.75
CA PRO A 277 21.79 -8.00 4.82
C PRO A 277 22.13 -9.49 4.98
N LEU A 278 23.16 -9.93 4.26
CA LEU A 278 23.68 -11.27 4.29
C LEU A 278 25.16 -11.25 4.69
N ARG A 279 25.52 -12.10 5.65
CA ARG A 279 26.91 -12.38 6.00
C ARG A 279 27.31 -13.74 5.42
N LEU A 280 28.25 -13.75 4.48
CA LEU A 280 28.65 -14.97 3.77
C LEU A 280 29.95 -15.51 4.36
N ALA A 281 29.86 -16.65 5.01
CA ALA A 281 30.98 -17.36 5.65
C ALA A 281 31.19 -18.75 5.02
N VAL A 282 31.09 -18.83 3.70
CA VAL A 282 31.30 -20.08 2.95
C VAL A 282 32.80 -20.32 2.80
N ILE A 283 33.24 -21.54 3.09
CA ILE A 283 34.62 -21.99 2.87
C ILE A 283 34.66 -22.70 1.51
N SER A 284 35.57 -22.28 0.63
CA SER A 284 35.74 -22.92 -0.67
C SER A 284 36.19 -24.39 -0.48
N PRO A 285 35.51 -25.37 -1.12
CA PRO A 285 35.93 -26.77 -1.07
C PRO A 285 37.38 -26.97 -1.51
N VAL A 286 37.85 -26.17 -2.48
CA VAL A 286 39.23 -26.21 -2.98
C VAL A 286 40.23 -25.85 -1.88
N THR A 287 39.92 -24.84 -1.07
CA THR A 287 40.76 -24.42 0.05
C THR A 287 40.82 -25.51 1.12
N THR A 288 39.70 -26.19 1.39
CA THR A 288 39.65 -27.32 2.33
C THR A 288 40.53 -28.47 1.85
N TRP A 289 40.47 -28.83 0.56
CA TRP A 289 41.31 -29.88 -0.01
C TRP A 289 42.79 -29.52 -0.02
N LEU A 290 43.15 -28.27 -0.37
CA LEU A 290 44.54 -27.80 -0.36
C LEU A 290 45.13 -27.80 1.05
N THR A 291 44.39 -27.27 2.03
CA THR A 291 44.84 -27.24 3.43
C THR A 291 44.96 -28.64 4.02
N THR A 292 44.00 -29.53 3.74
CA THR A 292 44.07 -30.93 4.16
C THR A 292 45.24 -31.66 3.50
N GLY A 293 45.45 -31.47 2.19
CA GLY A 293 46.58 -32.05 1.46
C GLY A 293 47.92 -31.56 1.99
N MET A 294 48.07 -30.26 2.23
CA MET A 294 49.27 -29.69 2.86
C MET A 294 49.49 -30.24 4.27
N ALA A 295 48.44 -30.38 5.07
CA ALA A 295 48.55 -30.96 6.41
C ALA A 295 49.05 -32.41 6.37
N ILE A 296 48.56 -33.21 5.42
CA ILE A 296 49.04 -34.59 5.19
C ILE A 296 50.52 -34.58 4.78
N ILE A 297 50.91 -33.71 3.84
CA ILE A 297 52.31 -33.59 3.39
C ILE A 297 53.23 -33.20 4.54
N LEU A 298 52.83 -32.23 5.37
CA LEU A 298 53.60 -31.80 6.55
C LEU A 298 53.74 -32.92 7.59
N LEU A 299 52.68 -33.69 7.82
CA LEU A 299 52.71 -34.83 8.74
C LEU A 299 53.66 -35.93 8.25
N LEU A 300 53.63 -36.24 6.95
CA LEU A 300 54.58 -37.19 6.33
C LEU A 300 56.01 -36.68 6.42
N ALA A 301 56.25 -35.39 6.15
CA ALA A 301 57.57 -34.78 6.28
C ALA A 301 58.11 -34.86 7.72
N ALA A 302 57.26 -34.63 8.72
CA ALA A 302 57.62 -34.75 10.13
C ALA A 302 57.99 -36.19 10.52
N ILE A 303 57.26 -37.19 10.01
CA ILE A 303 57.58 -38.61 10.21
C ILE A 303 58.94 -38.95 9.59
N VAL A 304 59.18 -38.55 8.34
CA VAL A 304 60.45 -38.79 7.64
C VAL A 304 61.62 -38.12 8.36
N GLN A 305 61.45 -36.87 8.80
CA GLN A 305 62.47 -36.17 9.58
C GLN A 305 62.75 -36.86 10.92
N SER A 306 61.72 -37.36 11.61
CA SER A 306 61.86 -38.10 12.86
C SER A 306 62.66 -39.40 12.67
N VAL A 307 62.30 -40.21 11.67
CA VAL A 307 63.01 -41.45 11.35
C VAL A 307 64.46 -41.19 10.96
N ARG A 308 64.71 -40.16 10.12
CA ARG A 308 66.07 -39.77 9.71
C ARG A 308 66.90 -39.31 10.92
N ARG A 309 66.31 -38.56 11.85
CA ARG A 309 66.95 -38.12 13.09
C ARG A 309 67.28 -39.29 14.04
N VAL A 310 66.42 -40.30 14.13
CA VAL A 310 66.68 -41.50 14.95
C VAL A 310 67.78 -42.37 14.33
N LYS A 311 67.79 -42.56 13.00
CA LYS A 311 68.87 -43.29 12.32
C LYS A 311 70.24 -42.60 12.43
N SER A 312 70.29 -41.27 12.41
CA SER A 312 71.56 -40.53 12.57
C SER A 312 72.14 -40.59 14.00
N ARG A 313 71.35 -40.97 15.01
CA ARG A 313 71.80 -41.17 16.39
C ARG A 313 72.28 -42.59 16.69
N ARG A 314 71.99 -43.57 15.84
CA ARG A 314 72.48 -44.96 15.95
C ARG A 314 73.75 -45.23 15.14
N GLY A 315 74.26 -44.24 14.41
CA GLY A 315 75.48 -44.32 13.60
C GLY A 315 76.69 -43.55 14.17
N LYS A 316 76.70 -43.26 15.47
CA LYS A 316 77.84 -42.76 16.22
C LYS A 316 78.06 -43.64 17.43
#